data_AF-A0A438DNC8-F1
#
_entry.id   AF-A0A438DNC8-F1
#
_cell.length_a   1.000
_cell.length_b   1.000
_cell.length_c   1.000
_cell.angle_alpha   90.00
_cell.angle_beta   90.00
_cell.angle_gamma   90.00
#
_symmetry.space_group_name_H-M   'P 1'
#
loop_
_entity.id
_entity.type
_entity.pdbx_description
1 polymer ?
#
loop_
_entity_poly.entity_id
_entity_poly.type
_entity_poly.pdbx_seq_one_letter_code
_entity_poly.pdbx_strand_id
1 'polypeptide(L)' 'MLFNCDGLIPMTYLFNGGWLAVMTSGQEIHVDLVGREYRNVIDGEEVTITNLEAKFVPRG' A
#
# COMPACT_ATOMS: atom_id res chain seq x y z
N MET A 1 5.35 -1.53 -9.17
CA MET A 1 4.68 -2.48 -10.08
C MET A 1 4.92 -2.05 -11.52
N LEU A 2 4.97 -2.99 -12.46
CA LEU A 2 5.08 -2.71 -13.89
C LEU A 2 3.82 -3.23 -14.59
N PHE A 3 3.34 -2.47 -15.56
CA PHE A 3 2.15 -2.79 -16.33
C PHE A 3 2.51 -2.73 -17.81
N ASN A 4 2.23 -3.79 -18.56
CA ASN A 4 2.24 -3.72 -20.01
C ASN A 4 0.86 -3.27 -20.47
N CYS A 5 0.77 -2.08 -21.07
CA CYS A 5 -0.50 -1.50 -21.46
C CYS A 5 -0.58 -1.44 -22.98
N ASP A 6 -1.55 -2.14 -23.57
CA ASP A 6 -1.84 -2.07 -25.01
C ASP A 6 -2.99 -1.09 -25.25
N GLY A 7 -2.68 0.07 -25.81
CA GLY A 7 -3.66 1.13 -26.08
C GLY A 7 -4.28 1.81 -24.85
N LEU A 8 -3.79 1.54 -23.64
CA LEU A 8 -4.31 2.09 -22.39
C LEU A 8 -3.25 2.89 -21.63
N ILE A 9 -3.68 3.94 -20.91
CA ILE A 9 -2.82 4.73 -20.03
C ILE A 9 -3.42 4.70 -18.62
N PRO A 10 -2.72 4.17 -17.60
CA PRO A 10 -3.20 4.19 -16.23
C PRO A 10 -3.11 5.61 -15.66
N MET A 11 -4.24 6.13 -15.19
CA MET A 11 -4.37 7.51 -14.70
C MET A 11 -4.48 7.62 -13.18
N THR A 12 -4.98 6.59 -12.50
CA THR A 12 -5.24 6.61 -11.06
C THR A 12 -4.96 5.25 -10.46
N TYR A 13 -4.36 5.25 -9.28
CA TYR A 13 -4.13 4.04 -8.50
C TYR A 13 -4.95 4.10 -7.22
N LEU A 14 -5.75 3.05 -7.00
CA LEU A 14 -6.48 2.85 -5.76
C LEU A 14 -5.84 1.67 -5.03
N PHE A 15 -5.38 1.94 -3.80
CA PHE A 15 -4.96 0.88 -2.90
C PHE A 15 -6.19 0.06 -2.50
N ASN A 16 -5.98 -1.23 -2.27
CA ASN A 16 -7.00 -2.18 -1.82
C ASN A 16 -6.66 -2.69 -0.41
N GLY A 17 -7.51 -3.57 0.13
CA GLY A 17 -7.21 -4.33 1.33
C GLY A 17 -6.38 -5.59 1.05
N GLY A 18 -5.96 -6.26 2.11
CA GLY A 18 -5.29 -7.56 2.03
C GLY A 18 -3.77 -7.49 1.80
N TRP A 19 -3.16 -6.34 2.12
CA TRP A 19 -1.71 -6.20 2.10
C TRP A 19 -1.10 -6.94 3.29
N LEU A 20 0.03 -7.59 3.06
CA LEU A 20 0.86 -8.13 4.13
C LEU A 20 1.93 -7.09 4.46
N ALA A 21 2.03 -6.71 5.73
CA ALA A 21 3.11 -5.90 6.26
C ALA A 21 3.88 -6.70 7.32
N VAL A 22 5.17 -6.39 7.48
CA VAL A 22 6.02 -6.99 8.50
C VAL A 22 6.42 -5.90 9.48
N MET A 23 6.09 -6.11 10.75
CA MET A 23 6.52 -5.22 11.83
C MET A 23 8.04 -5.31 12.01
N THR A 24 8.65 -4.32 12.67
CA THR A 24 10.09 -4.33 12.99
C THR A 24 10.48 -5.52 13.88
N SER A 25 9.53 -6.07 14.64
CA SER A 25 9.67 -7.31 15.42
C SER A 25 9.75 -8.59 14.56
N GLY A 26 9.43 -8.50 13.27
CA GLY A 26 9.33 -9.64 12.36
C GLY A 26 7.93 -10.27 12.26
N GLN A 27 6.95 -9.77 13.02
CA GLN A 27 5.57 -10.24 12.95
C GLN A 27 4.89 -9.80 11.65
N GLU A 28 4.20 -10.73 11.00
CA GLU A 28 3.37 -10.46 9.84
C GLU A 28 1.96 -10.00 10.25
N ILE A 29 1.46 -8.96 9.59
CA ILE A 29 0.13 -8.39 9.82
C ILE A 29 -0.58 -8.11 8.50
N HIS A 30 -1.90 -8.28 8.49
CA HIS A 30 -2.74 -7.87 7.37
C HIS A 30 -3.19 -6.42 7.55
N VAL A 31 -3.05 -5.62 6.50
CA VAL A 31 -3.41 -4.20 6.51
C VAL A 31 -4.37 -3.87 5.37
N ASP A 32 -5.34 -3.02 5.68
CA ASP A 32 -6.21 -2.39 4.70
C ASP A 32 -5.67 -0.99 4.38
N LEU A 33 -5.44 -0.73 3.10
CA LEU A 33 -4.88 0.53 2.61
C LEU A 33 -5.83 1.28 1.68
N VAL A 34 -7.12 0.88 1.59
CA VAL A 34 -8.12 1.58 0.76
C VAL A 34 -8.14 3.09 1.05
N GLY A 35 -8.01 3.47 2.32
CA GLY A 35 -7.97 4.86 2.79
C GLY A 35 -6.61 5.58 2.60
N ARG A 36 -5.59 4.92 2.05
CA ARG A 36 -4.19 5.40 1.99
C ARG A 36 -3.54 5.62 3.34
N GLU A 37 -4.14 5.07 4.39
CA GLU A 37 -3.60 5.04 5.73
C GLU A 37 -4.03 3.75 6.42
N TYR A 38 -3.24 3.36 7.42
CA TYR A 38 -3.52 2.29 8.35
C TYR A 38 -3.09 2.76 9.73
N ARG A 39 -3.93 2.56 10.75
CA ARG A 39 -3.59 2.82 12.14
C ARG A 39 -4.16 1.72 13.00
N ASN A 40 -3.35 1.17 13.88
CA ASN A 40 -3.79 0.16 14.82
C ASN A 40 -2.89 0.15 16.07
N VAL A 41 -3.33 -0.54 17.12
CA VAL A 41 -2.51 -0.86 18.28
C VAL A 41 -2.29 -2.37 18.29
N ILE A 42 -1.03 -2.79 18.23
CA ILE A 42 -0.64 -4.21 18.18
C ILE A 42 0.36 -4.42 19.31
N ASP A 43 0.09 -5.38 20.20
CA ASP A 43 0.90 -5.67 21.39
C ASP A 43 1.19 -4.44 22.27
N GLY A 44 0.27 -3.48 22.28
CA GLY A 44 0.37 -2.24 23.05
C GLY A 44 1.18 -1.12 22.37
N GLU A 45 1.71 -1.34 21.17
CA GLU A 45 2.41 -0.34 20.37
C GLU A 45 1.52 0.22 19.26
N GLU A 46 1.60 1.53 19.03
CA GLU A 46 0.91 2.17 17.89
C GLU A 46 1.67 1.86 16.60
N VAL A 47 0.97 1.31 15.62
CA VAL A 47 1.49 0.97 14.30
C VAL A 47 0.72 1.75 13.25
N THR A 48 1.44 2.54 12.46
CA THR A 48 0.83 3.41 11.46
C THR A 48 1.50 3.32 10.10
N ILE A 49 0.69 3.39 9.05
CA ILE A 49 1.10 3.73 7.68
C ILE A 49 0.29 4.97 7.32
N THR A 50 0.95 6.05 6.93
CA THR A 50 0.29 7.32 6.60
C THR A 50 0.92 7.94 5.37
N ASN A 51 0.20 8.87 4.72
CA ASN A 51 0.68 9.60 3.54
C ASN A 51 1.09 8.67 2.39
N LEU A 52 0.32 7.59 2.19
CA LEU A 52 0.62 6.63 1.14
C LEU A 52 0.23 7.20 -0.23
N GLU A 53 1.23 7.37 -1.09
CA GLU A 53 1.06 7.91 -2.44
C GLU A 53 1.57 6.94 -3.50
N ALA A 54 0.99 7.01 -4.70
CA ALA A 54 1.43 6.26 -5.87
C ALA A 54 1.48 7.19 -7.08
N LYS A 55 2.48 6.97 -7.94
CA LYS A 55 2.67 7.71 -9.18
C LYS A 55 2.99 6.75 -10.32
N PHE A 56 2.35 6.95 -11.46
CA PHE A 56 2.72 6.29 -12.70
C PHE A 56 3.86 7.05 -13.38
N VAL A 57 4.89 6.31 -13.80
CA VAL A 57 6.03 6.83 -14.56
C VAL A 57 6.13 6.00 -15.83
N PRO A 58 5.91 6.59 -17.02
CA PRO A 58 6.12 5.90 -18.28
C PRO A 58 7.56 5.41 -18.37
N ARG A 59 7.75 4.17 -18.82
CA ARG A 59 9.06 3.69 -19.27
C ARG A 59 9.09 3.85 -20.79
N GLY A 60 9.97 4.72 -21.27
CA GLY A 60 10.34 4.80 -22.68
C GLY A 60 11.29 3.68 -23.08
#